data_AF-A0A3L7QJ76-F1
#
_entry.id   AF-A0A3L7QJ76-F1
#
_cell.length_a   1.000
_cell.length_b   1.000
_cell.length_c   1.000
_cell.angle_alpha   90.00
_cell.angle_beta   90.00
_cell.angle_gamma   90.00
#
_symmetry.space_group_name_H-M   'P 1'
#
loop_
_entity.id
_entity.type
_entity.pdbx_description
1 polymer ?
#
loop_
_entity_poly.entity_id
_entity_poly.type
_entity_poly.pdbx_seq_one_letter_code
_entity_poly.pdbx_strand_id
1 'polypeptide(L)'
;MFLFKLKMTAAFVAATVAMSGSCWFTLQARADKPPKAKSEAPAKPGKPAAVDPLSAEQFAKTLALIKPQPGESKWTEIPWLLSVHDARVKAAAEGKPIFIWSSGGALPLGTC
;
A
#
# COMPACT_ATOMS: atom_id res chain seq x y z
N MET A 1 -12.76 39.30 -35.38
CA MET A 1 -11.60 38.73 -34.65
C MET A 1 -11.99 37.97 -33.37
N PHE A 2 -13.08 38.34 -32.68
CA PHE A 2 -13.55 37.66 -31.44
C PHE A 2 -14.19 36.28 -31.68
N LEU A 3 -15.00 36.11 -32.74
CA LEU A 3 -15.63 34.84 -33.07
C LEU A 3 -14.65 33.73 -33.47
N PHE A 4 -13.52 34.08 -34.09
CA PHE A 4 -12.48 33.11 -34.45
C PHE A 4 -11.77 32.57 -33.21
N LYS A 5 -11.53 33.42 -32.20
CA LYS A 5 -10.91 33.00 -30.94
C LYS A 5 -11.82 32.05 -30.15
N LEU A 6 -13.13 32.31 -30.11
CA LEU A 6 -14.12 31.48 -29.41
C LEU A 6 -14.27 30.07 -30.04
N LYS A 7 -14.25 29.97 -31.37
CA LYS A 7 -14.32 28.67 -32.06
C LYS A 7 -13.06 27.83 -31.83
N MET A 8 -11.88 28.45 -31.77
CA MET A 8 -10.63 27.76 -31.45
C MET A 8 -10.59 27.24 -30.01
N THR A 9 -11.16 27.97 -29.04
CA THR A 9 -11.17 27.53 -27.63
C THR A 9 -12.12 26.34 -27.43
N ALA A 10 -13.29 26.37 -28.06
CA ALA A 10 -14.24 25.25 -27.98
C ALA A 10 -13.68 23.95 -28.59
N ALA A 11 -12.93 24.05 -29.70
CA ALA A 11 -12.28 22.89 -30.30
C ALA A 11 -11.18 22.28 -29.40
N PHE A 12 -10.45 23.12 -28.66
CA PHE A 12 -9.37 22.66 -27.76
C PHE A 12 -9.91 21.98 -26.49
N VAL A 13 -11.04 22.46 -25.96
CA VAL A 13 -11.72 21.83 -24.82
C VAL A 13 -12.35 20.49 -25.21
N ALA A 14 -12.96 20.39 -26.40
CA ALA A 14 -13.49 19.12 -26.89
C ALA A 14 -12.39 18.05 -27.08
N ALA A 15 -11.21 18.45 -27.58
CA ALA A 15 -10.08 17.54 -27.76
C ALA A 15 -9.50 17.02 -26.42
N THR A 16 -9.51 17.84 -25.36
CA THR A 16 -8.99 17.46 -24.04
C THR A 16 -9.96 16.56 -23.25
N VAL A 17 -11.28 16.69 -23.47
CA VAL A 17 -12.28 15.77 -22.91
C VAL A 17 -12.25 14.40 -23.61
N ALA A 18 -11.99 14.35 -24.92
CA ALA A 18 -11.90 13.09 -25.65
C ALA A 18 -10.66 12.25 -25.28
N MET A 19 -9.53 12.90 -24.96
CA MET A 19 -8.27 12.21 -24.65
C MET A 19 -8.20 11.63 -23.21
N SER A 20 -9.05 12.11 -22.29
CA SER A 20 -9.14 11.60 -20.92
C SER A 20 -10.12 10.43 -20.78
N GLY A 21 -11.09 10.28 -21.68
CA GLY A 21 -12.03 9.16 -21.69
C GLY A 21 -11.42 7.80 -22.07
N SER A 22 -10.32 7.80 -22.82
CA SER A 22 -9.68 6.55 -23.30
C SER A 22 -8.90 5.80 -22.22
N CYS A 23 -8.54 6.46 -21.11
CA CYS A 23 -7.80 5.80 -20.02
C CYS A 23 -8.69 4.96 -19.09
N TRP A 24 -10.01 5.21 -19.07
CA TRP A 24 -10.91 4.40 -18.25
C TRP A 24 -11.22 3.03 -18.87
N PHE A 25 -11.30 2.94 -20.20
CA PHE A 25 -11.62 1.67 -20.87
C PHE A 25 -10.45 0.69 -20.89
N THR A 26 -9.20 1.16 -20.92
CA THR A 26 -8.02 0.26 -20.85
C THR A 26 -7.82 -0.34 -19.46
N LEU A 27 -8.28 0.33 -18.39
CA LEU A 27 -8.27 -0.20 -17.03
C LEU A 27 -9.33 -1.28 -16.79
N GLN A 28 -10.48 -1.24 -17.48
CA GLN A 28 -11.48 -2.32 -17.38
C GLN A 28 -11.07 -3.59 -18.13
N ALA A 29 -10.25 -3.50 -19.17
CA ALA A 29 -9.81 -4.69 -19.93
C ALA A 29 -8.89 -5.64 -19.13
N ARG A 30 -8.28 -5.18 -18.02
CA ARG A 30 -7.56 -6.07 -17.09
C ARG A 30 -8.47 -6.78 -16.08
N ALA A 31 -9.76 -6.46 -16.06
CA ALA A 31 -10.78 -7.22 -15.33
C ALA A 31 -11.35 -8.36 -16.18
N ASP A 32 -10.59 -8.87 -17.17
CA ASP A 32 -10.84 -10.19 -17.72
C ASP A 32 -10.94 -11.19 -16.56
N LYS A 33 -12.06 -11.92 -16.54
CA LYS A 33 -12.37 -12.93 -15.53
C LYS A 33 -11.11 -13.72 -15.20
N PRO A 34 -10.75 -13.86 -13.90
CA PRO A 34 -9.63 -14.70 -13.53
C PRO A 34 -9.82 -16.06 -14.22
N PRO A 35 -8.75 -16.69 -14.74
CA PRO A 35 -8.87 -18.03 -15.28
C PRO A 35 -9.66 -18.85 -14.27
N LYS A 36 -10.66 -19.60 -14.73
CA LYS A 36 -11.30 -20.62 -13.91
C LYS A 36 -10.22 -21.64 -13.59
N ALA A 37 -9.35 -21.30 -12.64
CA ALA A 37 -8.66 -22.27 -11.83
C ALA A 37 -9.77 -23.23 -11.44
N LYS A 38 -9.58 -24.52 -11.75
CA LYS A 38 -10.36 -25.57 -11.12
C LYS A 38 -10.18 -25.29 -9.64
N SER A 39 -11.16 -24.62 -9.03
CA SER A 39 -11.29 -24.53 -7.60
C SER A 39 -11.56 -25.97 -7.23
N GLU A 40 -10.47 -26.68 -6.95
CA GLU A 40 -10.53 -27.83 -6.09
C GLU A 40 -11.18 -27.26 -4.84
N ALA A 41 -12.48 -27.59 -4.68
CA ALA A 41 -13.29 -27.07 -3.60
C ALA A 41 -12.44 -27.19 -2.34
N PRO A 42 -12.30 -26.09 -1.54
CA PRO A 42 -11.47 -26.14 -0.35
C PRO A 42 -11.85 -27.40 0.39
N ALA A 43 -10.87 -28.29 0.58
CA ALA A 43 -11.08 -29.54 1.29
C ALA A 43 -11.89 -29.18 2.53
N LYS A 44 -13.08 -29.79 2.68
CA LYS A 44 -13.95 -29.55 3.84
C LYS A 44 -13.03 -29.54 5.05
N PRO A 45 -13.02 -28.48 5.89
CA PRO A 45 -12.10 -28.42 7.01
C PRO A 45 -12.27 -29.74 7.76
N GLY A 46 -11.23 -30.56 7.73
CA GLY A 46 -11.22 -31.80 8.48
C GLY A 46 -11.52 -31.44 9.91
N LYS A 47 -12.33 -32.24 10.59
CA LYS A 47 -12.56 -32.09 12.03
C LYS A 47 -11.19 -31.84 12.68
N PRO A 48 -10.98 -30.74 13.42
CA PRO A 48 -9.69 -30.47 14.02
C PRO A 48 -9.29 -31.71 14.79
N ALA A 49 -8.13 -32.29 14.45
CA ALA A 49 -7.56 -33.34 15.28
C ALA A 49 -7.47 -32.76 16.70
N ALA A 50 -7.82 -33.56 17.71
CA ALA A 50 -7.62 -33.14 19.09
C ALA A 50 -6.13 -32.81 19.24
N VAL A 51 -5.81 -31.54 19.45
CA VAL A 51 -4.45 -31.09 19.66
C VAL A 51 -4.17 -31.27 21.14
N ASP A 52 -3.13 -32.02 21.48
CA ASP A 52 -2.69 -32.16 22.86
C ASP A 52 -2.36 -30.76 23.44
N PRO A 53 -2.67 -30.51 24.73
CA PRO A 53 -2.30 -29.25 25.36
C PRO A 53 -0.79 -29.02 25.28
N LEU A 54 -0.38 -27.80 24.96
CA LEU A 54 1.04 -27.41 24.97
C LEU A 54 1.62 -27.62 26.38
N SER A 55 2.78 -28.26 26.45
CA SER A 55 3.56 -28.27 27.69
C SER A 55 4.02 -26.85 28.03
N ALA A 56 4.33 -26.60 29.31
CA ALA A 56 4.86 -25.31 29.75
C ALA A 56 6.15 -24.93 28.99
N GLU A 57 6.99 -25.91 28.67
CA GLU A 57 8.22 -25.72 27.90
C GLU A 57 7.94 -25.36 26.44
N GLN A 58 7.02 -26.07 25.78
CA GLN A 58 6.61 -25.78 24.40
C GLN A 58 5.98 -24.38 24.31
N PHE A 59 5.18 -24.01 25.31
CA PHE A 59 4.59 -22.69 25.41
C PHE A 59 5.68 -21.62 25.56
N ALA A 60 6.62 -21.79 26.49
CA ALA A 60 7.70 -20.82 26.70
C ALA A 60 8.56 -20.63 25.45
N LYS A 61 8.90 -21.72 24.76
CA LYS A 61 9.65 -21.69 23.49
C LYS A 61 8.88 -20.94 22.40
N THR A 62 7.59 -21.23 22.25
CA THR A 62 6.74 -20.58 21.24
C THR A 62 6.56 -19.09 21.55
N LEU A 63 6.32 -18.76 22.82
CA LEU A 63 6.19 -17.37 23.28
C LEU A 63 7.46 -16.57 23.02
N ALA A 64 8.64 -17.19 23.17
CA ALA A 64 9.90 -16.53 22.86
C ALA A 64 10.02 -16.19 21.37
N LEU A 65 9.51 -17.04 20.47
CA LEU A 65 9.58 -16.83 19.01
C LEU A 65 8.63 -15.75 18.49
N ILE A 66 7.46 -15.55 19.12
CA ILE A 66 6.47 -14.56 18.65
C ILE A 66 6.77 -13.13 19.12
N LYS A 67 7.72 -12.96 20.05
CA LYS A 67 8.16 -11.64 20.50
C LYS A 67 9.13 -11.05 19.49
N PRO A 68 9.18 -9.71 19.35
CA PRO A 68 10.20 -9.06 18.53
C PRO A 68 11.60 -9.52 18.95
N GLN A 69 12.39 -10.01 18.00
CA GLN A 69 13.79 -10.36 18.20
C GLN A 69 14.70 -9.17 17.92
N PRO A 70 15.91 -9.13 18.51
CA PRO A 70 16.90 -8.13 18.17
C PRO A 70 17.17 -8.10 16.66
N GLY A 71 17.03 -6.92 16.04
CA GLY A 71 17.31 -6.72 14.62
C GLY A 71 16.19 -7.11 13.66
N GLU A 72 15.03 -7.61 14.11
CA GLU A 72 13.90 -7.91 13.22
C GLU A 72 13.23 -6.66 12.64
N SER A 73 13.26 -5.55 13.39
CA SER A 73 12.60 -4.30 13.00
C SER A 73 13.60 -3.16 12.86
N LYS A 74 14.67 -3.31 12.06
CA LYS A 74 15.69 -2.26 11.87
C LYS A 74 15.13 -0.89 11.47
N TRP A 75 13.98 -0.89 10.81
CA TRP A 75 13.28 0.34 10.45
C TRP A 75 12.84 1.16 11.68
N THR A 76 12.63 0.56 12.87
CA THR A 76 12.32 1.31 14.11
C THR A 76 13.54 2.02 14.69
N GLU A 77 14.75 1.57 14.31
CA GLU A 77 16.02 2.14 14.82
C GLU A 77 16.43 3.40 14.04
N ILE A 78 15.81 3.65 12.88
CA ILE A 78 16.05 4.85 12.08
C ILE A 78 15.46 6.06 12.83
N PRO A 79 16.24 7.15 13.03
CA PRO A 79 15.74 8.37 13.67
C PRO A 79 14.84 9.15 12.70
N TRP A 80 13.61 8.67 12.52
CA TRP A 80 12.63 9.29 11.64
C TRP A 80 12.32 10.73 12.05
N LEU A 81 12.15 11.62 11.06
CA LEU A 81 11.56 12.94 11.28
C LEU A 81 10.05 12.80 11.27
N LEU A 82 9.42 13.17 12.39
CA LEU A 82 7.99 12.94 12.60
C LEU A 82 7.13 14.10 12.08
N SER A 83 7.75 15.27 11.91
CA SER A 83 7.14 16.47 11.32
C SER A 83 7.48 16.53 9.84
N VAL A 84 6.46 16.42 8.99
CA VAL A 84 6.61 16.62 7.54
C VAL A 84 7.10 18.04 7.23
N HIS A 85 6.71 19.03 8.05
CA HIS A 85 7.19 20.40 7.88
C HIS A 85 8.70 20.50 8.11
N ASP A 86 9.21 19.96 9.22
CA ASP A 86 10.64 20.04 9.55
C ASP A 86 11.48 19.22 8.56
N ALA A 87 10.95 18.08 8.11
CA ALA A 87 11.58 17.28 7.06
C ALA A 87 11.70 18.07 5.74
N ARG A 88 10.67 18.85 5.38
CA ARG A 88 10.72 19.73 4.19
C ARG A 88 11.74 20.83 4.32
N VAL A 89 11.82 21.50 5.49
CA VAL A 89 12.81 22.56 5.73
C VAL A 89 14.23 22.00 5.60
N LYS A 90 14.52 20.86 6.25
CA LYS A 90 15.83 20.21 6.17
C LYS A 90 16.18 19.77 4.74
N ALA A 91 15.24 19.13 4.04
CA ALA A 91 15.44 18.66 2.67
C ALA A 91 15.76 19.81 1.70
N ALA A 92 15.06 20.94 1.83
CA ALA A 92 15.32 22.13 1.03
C ALA A 92 16.70 22.73 1.33
N ALA A 93 17.10 22.79 2.61
CA ALA A 93 18.43 23.27 3.00
C ALA A 93 19.57 22.37 2.51
N GLU A 94 19.36 21.05 2.48
CA GLU A 94 20.36 20.08 2.03
C GLU A 94 20.32 19.80 0.51
N GLY A 95 19.31 20.31 -0.20
CA GLY A 95 19.10 20.01 -1.62
C GLY A 95 18.81 18.53 -1.91
N LYS A 96 18.18 17.81 -0.96
CA LYS A 96 17.90 16.37 -1.07
C LYS A 96 16.40 16.08 -1.18
N PRO A 97 16.01 14.97 -1.85
CA PRO A 97 14.61 14.53 -1.85
C PRO A 97 14.18 14.01 -0.46
N ILE A 98 12.87 13.99 -0.22
CA ILE A 98 12.26 13.41 0.99
C ILE A 98 11.77 12.00 0.68
N PHE A 99 12.11 11.04 1.55
CA PHE A 99 11.49 9.73 1.59
C PHE A 99 10.43 9.70 2.71
N ILE A 100 9.19 9.39 2.36
CA ILE A 100 8.09 9.27 3.32
C ILE A 100 7.75 7.78 3.48
N TRP A 101 7.90 7.27 4.71
CA TRP A 101 7.40 5.97 5.09
C TRP A 101 6.03 6.12 5.74
N SER A 102 4.99 5.62 5.08
CA SER A 102 3.64 5.50 5.64
C SER A 102 3.16 4.07 5.42
N SER A 103 2.77 3.37 6.49
CA SER A 103 2.14 2.06 6.37
C SER A 103 0.68 2.15 6.77
N GLY A 104 -0.19 1.35 6.15
CA GLY A 104 -1.65 1.38 6.35
C GLY A 104 -2.14 0.82 7.68
N GLY A 105 -1.31 0.75 8.73
CA GLY A 105 -1.71 0.20 10.03
C GLY A 105 -0.56 -0.04 11.02
N ALA A 106 0.68 -0.03 10.57
CA ALA A 106 1.88 -0.07 11.40
C ALA A 106 2.71 1.19 11.15
N LEU A 107 2.12 2.36 11.46
CA LEU A 107 2.89 3.60 11.43
C LEU A 107 4.12 3.39 12.32
N PRO A 108 5.30 3.90 11.95
CA PRO A 108 6.50 3.66 12.75
C PRO A 108 6.41 4.22 14.18
N LEU A 109 5.36 4.99 14.46
CA LEU A 109 5.03 5.59 15.75
C LEU A 109 3.81 4.96 16.44
N GLY A 110 3.24 3.89 15.90
CA GLY A 110 2.00 3.29 16.39
C GLY A 110 0.74 3.96 15.84
N THR A 111 -0.42 3.37 16.16
CA THR A 111 -1.73 3.94 15.84
C THR A 111 -2.12 4.93 16.94
N CYS A 112 -2.55 6.14 16.55
CA CYS A 112 -3.20 7.09 17.46
C CYS A 112 -4.54 6.56 17.96
#